data_AF-X0PAZ0-F1
#
_entry.id   AF-X0PAZ0-F1
#
_cell.length_a   1.000
_cell.length_b   1.000
_cell.length_c   1.000
_cell.angle_alpha   90.00
_cell.angle_beta   90.00
_cell.angle_gamma   90.00
#
_symmetry.space_group_name_H-M   'P 1'
#
loop_
_entity.id
_entity.type
_entity.pdbx_description
1 polymer ?
#
loop_
_entity_poly.entity_id
_entity_poly.type
_entity_poly.pdbx_seq_one_letter_code
_entity_poly.pdbx_strand_id
1 'polypeptide(L)'
;MLLMTVQATNATFLLTSLILYGFLGKLAVEPIIISWLGENAPQVGIGTTLGVFNFFGMMSSIVAPALTGNISDITGSKILGFYIAIVLLVIGTLLFLAANIHKKTPEVSSDLT
;
A
#
# COMPACT_ATOMS: atom_id res chain seq x y z
N MET A 1 2.19 -5.45 12.35
CA MET A 1 2.65 -4.08 12.67
C MET A 1 1.49 -3.16 13.03
N LEU A 2 0.58 -2.81 12.11
CA LEU A 2 -0.57 -1.94 12.46
C LEU A 2 -1.50 -2.54 13.53
N LEU A 3 -1.73 -3.85 13.53
CA LEU A 3 -2.49 -4.52 14.59
C LEU A 3 -1.80 -4.42 15.97
N MET A 4 -0.46 -4.45 15.99
CA MET A 4 0.32 -4.28 17.23
C MET A 4 0.17 -2.85 17.75
N THR A 5 0.12 -1.86 16.85
CA THR A 5 -0.16 -0.45 17.21
C THR A 5 -1.52 -0.29 17.90
N VAL A 6 -2.55 -1.05 17.48
CA VAL A 6 -3.87 -1.03 18.13
C VAL A 6 -3.85 -1.65 19.53
N GLN A 7 -3.02 -2.67 19.73
CA GLN A 7 -2.89 -3.37 21.01
C GLN A 7 -1.89 -2.71 21.96
N ALA A 8 -1.28 -1.60 21.55
CA ALA A 8 -0.23 -0.96 22.33
C ALA A 8 -0.78 -0.28 23.59
N THR A 9 -0.29 -0.72 24.76
CA THR A 9 -0.68 -0.20 26.07
C THR A 9 0.30 0.83 26.63
N ASN A 10 1.50 0.94 26.05
CA ASN A 10 2.53 1.88 26.47
C ASN A 10 3.22 2.53 25.25
N ALA A 11 3.85 3.69 25.50
CA ALA A 11 4.46 4.50 24.44
C ALA A 11 5.60 3.76 23.72
N THR A 12 6.41 2.99 24.43
CA THR A 12 7.51 2.21 23.84
C THR A 12 6.99 1.19 22.83
N PHE A 13 5.97 0.40 23.20
CA PHE A 13 5.41 -0.61 22.29
C PHE A 13 4.71 0.03 21.09
N LEU A 14 4.03 1.16 21.30
CA LEU A 14 3.45 1.95 20.21
C LEU A 14 4.54 2.41 19.22
N LEU A 15 5.62 2.99 19.73
CA LEU A 15 6.71 3.53 18.91
C LEU A 15 7.42 2.42 18.14
N THR A 16 7.72 1.29 18.79
CA THR A 16 8.31 0.12 18.13
C THR A 16 7.41 -0.41 17.00
N SER A 17 6.09 -0.47 17.23
CA SER A 17 5.13 -0.92 16.21
C SER A 17 5.08 0.03 15.01
N LEU A 18 5.14 1.35 15.25
CA LEU A 18 5.17 2.37 14.20
C LEU A 18 6.49 2.37 13.42
N ILE A 19 7.62 2.18 14.08
CA ILE A 19 8.92 2.03 13.42
C ILE A 19 8.90 0.81 12.50
N LEU A 20 8.42 -0.34 12.98
CA LEU A 20 8.28 -1.55 12.17
C LEU A 20 7.35 -1.33 10.96
N TYR A 21 6.27 -0.58 11.13
CA TYR A 21 5.41 -0.18 10.01
C TYR A 21 6.14 0.76 9.02
N GLY A 22 6.94 1.70 9.51
CA GLY A 22 7.74 2.58 8.65
C GLY A 22 8.72 1.80 7.78
N PHE A 23 9.49 0.88 8.37
CA PHE A 23 10.48 0.07 7.66
C PHE A 23 9.84 -0.94 6.70
N LEU A 24 8.93 -1.78 7.18
CA LEU A 24 8.40 -2.91 6.40
C LEU A 24 7.20 -2.53 5.55
N GLY A 25 6.42 -1.54 5.99
CA GLY A 25 5.28 -1.02 5.24
C GLY A 25 5.75 0.04 4.27
N LYS A 26 6.01 1.24 4.76
CA LYS A 26 6.20 2.40 3.88
C LYS A 26 7.46 2.32 3.01
N LEU A 27 8.63 2.10 3.63
CA LEU A 27 9.91 2.16 2.94
C LEU A 27 10.14 1.01 1.96
N ALA A 28 9.63 -0.19 2.25
CA ALA A 28 9.79 -1.35 1.38
C ALA A 28 8.76 -1.38 0.25
N VAL A 29 7.50 -1.05 0.53
CA VAL A 29 6.40 -1.26 -0.44
C VAL A 29 6.46 -0.28 -1.61
N GLU A 30 6.78 0.99 -1.36
CA GLU A 30 6.80 2.02 -2.42
C GLU A 30 7.81 1.69 -3.56
N PRO A 31 9.10 1.38 -3.29
CA PRO A 31 10.04 0.99 -4.35
C PRO A 31 9.65 -0.29 -5.09
N ILE A 32 9.08 -1.27 -4.40
CA ILE A 32 8.64 -2.53 -5.01
C ILE A 32 7.53 -2.27 -6.04
N ILE A 33 6.53 -1.46 -5.68
CA ILE A 33 5.43 -1.12 -6.59
C ILE A 33 5.95 -0.33 -7.78
N ILE A 34 6.85 0.65 -7.58
CA ILE A 34 7.42 1.45 -8.67
C ILE A 34 8.24 0.57 -9.63
N SER A 35 9.06 -0.35 -9.11
CA SER A 35 9.81 -1.31 -9.92
C SER A 35 8.87 -2.17 -10.76
N TRP A 36 7.81 -2.71 -10.13
CA TRP A 36 6.81 -3.50 -10.84
C TRP A 36 6.10 -2.65 -11.91
N LEU A 37 5.72 -1.41 -11.60
CA LEU A 37 5.07 -0.52 -12.56
C LEU A 37 5.99 -0.22 -13.75
N GLY A 38 7.29 -0.05 -13.53
CA GLY A 38 8.28 0.15 -14.59
C GLY A 38 8.39 -1.04 -15.55
N GLU A 39 8.34 -2.27 -15.03
CA GLU A 39 8.38 -3.50 -15.84
C GLU A 39 7.04 -3.82 -16.52
N ASN A 40 5.94 -3.24 -16.03
CA ASN A 40 4.58 -3.52 -16.47
C ASN A 40 3.97 -2.39 -17.32
N ALA A 41 4.56 -1.20 -17.31
CA ALA A 41 4.08 -0.07 -18.06
C ALA A 41 4.36 -0.21 -19.57
N PRO A 42 3.49 0.32 -20.44
CA PRO A 42 3.74 0.37 -21.88
C PRO A 42 5.01 1.17 -22.19
N GLN A 43 5.83 0.70 -23.14
CA GLN A 43 7.06 1.41 -23.55
C GLN A 43 6.79 2.87 -23.96
N VAL A 44 5.65 3.11 -24.63
CA VAL A 44 5.12 4.45 -24.91
C VAL A 44 4.02 4.75 -23.88
N GLY A 45 4.40 5.30 -22.72
CA GLY A 45 3.43 5.62 -21.66
C GLY A 45 3.93 5.49 -20.22
N ILE A 46 5.18 5.11 -20.00
CA ILE A 46 5.78 5.00 -18.65
C ILE A 46 5.59 6.29 -17.84
N GLY A 47 5.84 7.46 -18.44
CA GLY A 47 5.68 8.76 -17.78
C GLY A 47 4.25 9.01 -17.28
N THR A 48 3.24 8.72 -18.11
CA THR A 48 1.83 8.84 -17.70
C THR A 48 1.47 7.83 -16.61
N THR A 49 1.96 6.60 -16.71
CA THR A 49 1.70 5.53 -15.71
C THR A 49 2.25 5.92 -14.34
N LEU A 50 3.51 6.38 -14.30
CA LEU A 50 4.14 6.90 -13.08
C LEU A 50 3.49 8.21 -12.60
N GLY A 51 3.03 9.07 -13.51
CA GLY A 51 2.32 10.30 -13.18
C GLY A 51 0.99 10.05 -12.48
N VAL A 52 0.19 9.11 -13.00
CA VAL A 52 -1.08 8.68 -12.37
C VAL A 52 -0.81 8.03 -11.00
N PHE A 53 0.22 7.19 -10.90
CA PHE A 53 0.63 6.61 -9.62
C PHE A 53 0.99 7.69 -8.58
N ASN A 54 1.80 8.68 -8.97
CA ASN A 54 2.16 9.79 -8.08
C ASN A 54 0.94 10.67 -7.71
N PHE A 55 0.02 10.90 -8.66
CA PHE A 55 -1.19 11.67 -8.40
C PHE A 55 -2.02 11.02 -7.29
N PHE A 56 -2.38 9.74 -7.43
CA PHE A 56 -3.17 9.05 -6.40
C PHE A 56 -2.37 8.82 -5.11
N GLY A 57 -1.07 8.51 -5.24
CA GLY A 57 -0.18 8.35 -4.09
C GLY A 57 -0.15 9.62 -3.23
N MET A 58 0.06 10.79 -3.82
CA MET A 58 0.09 12.06 -3.09
C MET A 58 -1.30 12.52 -2.66
N MET A 59 -2.36 12.32 -3.45
CA MET A 59 -3.74 12.64 -3.07
C MET A 59 -4.17 11.89 -1.80
N SER A 60 -3.70 10.65 -1.61
CA SER A 60 -3.99 9.87 -0.41
C SER A 60 -3.52 10.56 0.87
N SER A 61 -2.45 11.38 0.82
CA SER A 61 -1.94 12.13 1.97
C SER A 61 -2.86 13.27 2.43
N ILE A 62 -3.78 13.70 1.57
CA ILE A 62 -4.82 14.67 1.91
C ILE A 62 -6.06 13.94 2.44
N VAL A 63 -6.48 12.88 1.76
CA VAL A 63 -7.71 12.13 2.08
C VAL A 63 -7.57 11.34 3.38
N ALA A 64 -6.45 10.66 3.61
CA ALA A 64 -6.29 9.77 4.75
C ALA A 64 -6.31 10.51 6.11
N PRO A 65 -5.63 11.66 6.30
CA PRO A 65 -5.76 12.45 7.52
C PRO A 65 -7.16 13.03 7.70
N ALA A 66 -7.81 13.50 6.62
CA ALA A 66 -9.16 14.04 6.70
C ALA A 66 -10.18 12.97 7.16
N LEU A 67 -10.12 11.77 6.57
CA LEU A 67 -10.99 10.66 6.92
C LEU A 67 -10.70 10.16 8.34
N THR A 68 -9.44 9.91 8.66
CA THR A 68 -9.04 9.41 9.99
C THR A 68 -9.31 10.43 11.10
N GLY A 69 -9.09 11.72 10.81
CA GLY A 69 -9.38 12.83 11.72
C GLY A 69 -10.87 12.91 12.04
N ASN A 70 -11.73 12.94 11.01
CA ASN A 70 -13.18 12.98 11.20
C ASN A 70 -13.69 11.80 12.05
N ILE A 71 -13.21 10.59 11.78
CA ILE A 71 -13.56 9.39 12.55
C ILE A 71 -13.05 9.50 13.99
N SER A 72 -11.81 10.00 14.17
CA SER A 72 -11.22 10.21 15.49
C SER A 72 -12.01 11.23 16.32
N ASP A 73 -12.53 12.27 15.69
CA ASP A 73 -13.29 13.33 16.37
C ASP A 73 -14.66 12.83 16.84
N ILE A 74 -15.34 12.02 16.02
CA ILE A 74 -16.66 11.45 16.36
C ILE A 74 -16.54 10.38 17.44
N THR A 75 -15.50 9.54 17.37
CA THR A 75 -15.37 8.35 18.24
C THR A 75 -14.53 8.61 19.49
N GLY A 76 -13.81 9.74 19.53
CA GLY A 76 -12.84 10.05 20.57
C GLY A 76 -11.58 9.18 20.54
N SER A 77 -11.41 8.32 19.53
CA SER A 77 -10.31 7.35 19.47
C SER A 77 -9.74 7.18 18.05
N LYS A 78 -8.42 7.03 17.98
CA LYS A 78 -7.67 6.82 16.73
C LYS A 78 -7.65 5.34 16.30
N ILE A 79 -8.13 4.43 17.15
CA ILE A 79 -8.07 2.98 16.93
C ILE A 79 -8.83 2.59 15.65
N LEU A 80 -9.99 3.18 15.40
CA LEU A 80 -10.79 2.90 14.20
C LEU A 80 -10.05 3.30 12.91
N GLY A 81 -9.28 4.39 12.94
CA GLY A 81 -8.41 4.77 11.82
C GLY A 81 -7.38 3.69 11.48
N PHE A 82 -6.79 3.06 12.50
CA PHE A 82 -5.86 1.94 12.30
C PHE A 82 -6.55 0.70 11.72
N TYR A 83 -7.78 0.38 12.15
CA TYR A 83 -8.53 -0.73 11.55
C TYR A 83 -8.85 -0.49 10.07
N ILE A 84 -9.24 0.74 9.71
CA ILE A 84 -9.47 1.10 8.30
C ILE A 84 -8.17 0.97 7.50
N ALA A 85 -7.05 1.44 8.04
CA ALA A 85 -5.75 1.28 7.40
C ALA A 85 -5.37 -0.19 7.17
N ILE A 86 -5.64 -1.08 8.14
CA ILE A 86 -5.42 -2.53 7.99
C ILE A 86 -6.26 -3.09 6.85
N VAL A 87 -7.55 -2.76 6.78
CA VAL A 87 -8.46 -3.23 5.72
C VAL A 87 -7.99 -2.75 4.35
N LEU A 88 -7.63 -1.47 4.21
CA LEU A 88 -7.11 -0.91 2.97
C LEU A 88 -5.81 -1.60 2.52
N LEU A 89 -4.91 -1.90 3.46
CA LEU A 89 -3.67 -2.63 3.16
C LEU A 89 -3.95 -4.04 2.66
N VAL A 90 -4.87 -4.77 3.28
CA VAL A 90 -5.27 -6.12 2.86
C VAL A 90 -5.88 -6.06 1.45
N ILE A 91 -6.82 -5.14 1.20
CA ILE A 91 -7.44 -4.98 -0.12
C ILE A 91 -6.39 -4.64 -1.17
N GLY A 92 -5.50 -3.68 -0.90
CA GLY A 92 -4.44 -3.28 -1.84
C GLY A 92 -3.48 -4.44 -2.14
N THR A 93 -3.12 -5.23 -1.13
CA THR A 93 -2.27 -6.42 -1.28
C THR A 93 -2.95 -7.48 -2.13
N LEU A 94 -4.25 -7.73 -1.90
CA LEU A 94 -5.02 -8.70 -2.69
C LEU A 94 -5.18 -8.27 -4.15
N LEU A 95 -5.46 -6.98 -4.39
CA LEU A 95 -5.54 -6.44 -5.74
C LEU A 95 -4.20 -6.53 -6.46
N PHE A 96 -3.11 -6.19 -5.79
CA PHE A 96 -1.76 -6.31 -6.34
C PHE A 96 -1.40 -7.77 -6.65
N LEU A 97 -1.72 -8.70 -5.74
CA LEU A 97 -1.52 -10.12 -5.94
C LEU A 97 -2.34 -10.65 -7.13
N ALA A 98 -3.61 -10.26 -7.22
CA ALA A 98 -4.47 -10.64 -8.34
C ALA A 98 -3.92 -10.13 -9.66
N ALA A 99 -3.50 -8.87 -9.74
CA ALA A 99 -2.88 -8.30 -10.94
C ALA A 99 -1.60 -9.05 -11.34
N ASN A 100 -0.80 -9.47 -10.36
CA ASN A 100 0.44 -10.20 -10.60
C ASN A 100 0.18 -11.65 -11.08
N ILE A 101 -0.84 -12.34 -10.54
CA ILE A 101 -1.20 -13.71 -10.96
C ILE A 101 -1.70 -13.72 -12.41
N HIS A 102 -2.52 -12.75 -12.81
CA HIS A 102 -3.04 -12.67 -14.19
C HIS A 102 -1.96 -12.48 -15.26
N LYS A 103 -0.74 -12.10 -14.86
CA LYS A 103 0.40 -11.95 -15.78
C LYS A 103 1.12 -13.27 -16.10
N LYS A 104 0.81 -14.37 -15.39
CA LYS A 104 1.55 -15.64 -15.45
C LYS A 104 1.12 -16.58 -16.58
N THR A 105 0.76 -16.04 -17.74
CA THR A 105 0.61 -16.82 -18.98
C THR A 105 1.37 -16.17 -20.14
N PRO A 106 2.66 -16.52 -20.33
CA PRO A 106 3.29 -16.55 -21.64
C PRO A 106 3.65 -18.00 -22.03
N GLU A 107 3.51 -18.26 -23.32
CA GLU A 107 3.56 -19.55 -24.02
C GLU A 107 4.73 -20.46 -23.65
N VAL A 108 4.42 -21.72 -23.30
CA VAL A 108 5.36 -22.82 -23.46
C VAL A 108 5.18 -23.36 -24.88
N SER A 109 6.30 -23.41 -25.60
CA SER A 109 6.60 -24.14 -26.85
C SER A 109 5.96 -23.67 -28.16
N SER A 110 6.75 -22.96 -28.99
CA SER A 110 6.76 -23.19 -30.44
C SER A 110 8.04 -22.83 -31.21
N ASP A 111 9.17 -22.53 -30.56
CA ASP A 111 10.41 -22.15 -31.30
C ASP A 111 11.48 -23.25 -31.26
N LEU A 112 11.07 -24.48 -31.59
CA LEU A 112 11.97 -25.59 -31.94
C LEU A 112 11.42 -26.33 -33.18
N THR A 113 11.40 -25.65 -34.33
CA THR A 113 11.46 -26.27 -35.66
C THR A 113 12.04 -25.29 -36.67
#